data_AF-A0AAD8Y513-F1
#
_entry.id   AF-A0AAD8Y513-F1
#
_cell.length_a   1.000
_cell.length_b   1.000
_cell.length_c   1.000
_cell.angle_alpha   90.00
_cell.angle_beta   90.00
_cell.angle_gamma   90.00
#
_symmetry.space_group_name_H-M   'P 1'
#
loop_
_entity.id
_entity.type
_entity.pdbx_description
1 polymer ?
#
loop_
_entity_poly.entity_id
_entity_poly.type
_entity_poly.pdbx_seq_one_letter_code
_entity_poly.pdbx_strand_id
1 'polypeptide(L)'
;MKFDRGYISPYFISDPKTQVCELENPVILLVEKKVSSIQQLVPVLESVIKGQQSLLIVAEDVESEALATLVVNKLRAGIKVCAVKAPGFGDNRKATMQDLAILTGGTVISQDIGMKIEEVTPEQLGSANASELPRMILLFLMDRVIRVLLARGVI
;
A
#
# COMPACT_ATOMS: atom_id res chain seq x y z
N MET A 1 -9.08 -2.31 12.27
CA MET A 1 -9.69 -2.65 10.97
C MET A 1 -9.11 -3.97 10.47
N LYS A 2 -9.95 -4.90 10.02
CA LYS A 2 -9.53 -6.22 9.50
C LYS A 2 -9.85 -6.24 8.00
N PHE A 3 -8.94 -6.76 7.19
CA PHE A 3 -9.13 -6.84 5.74
C PHE A 3 -9.19 -8.31 5.31
N ASP A 4 -9.99 -8.59 4.30
CA ASP A 4 -10.20 -9.94 3.78
C ASP A 4 -9.30 -10.26 2.56
N ARG A 5 -8.33 -9.41 2.24
CA ARG A 5 -7.48 -9.52 1.03
C ARG A 5 -5.99 -9.38 1.37
N GLY A 6 -5.21 -10.43 1.07
CA GLY A 6 -3.75 -10.45 1.26
C GLY A 6 -2.95 -9.62 0.24
N TYR A 7 -1.62 -9.79 0.22
CA TYR A 7 -0.78 -9.25 -0.84
C TYR A 7 -1.20 -9.80 -2.21
N ILE A 8 -1.09 -8.98 -3.26
CA ILE A 8 -1.46 -9.37 -4.62
C ILE A 8 -0.46 -10.40 -5.20
N SER A 9 0.77 -10.42 -4.69
CA SER A 9 1.82 -11.33 -5.14
C SER A 9 2.63 -11.90 -3.97
N PRO A 10 2.91 -13.22 -3.94
CA PRO A 10 3.75 -13.82 -2.92
C PRO A 10 5.20 -13.31 -2.98
N TYR A 11 5.63 -12.72 -4.11
CA TYR A 11 6.93 -12.08 -4.19
C TYR A 11 7.04 -10.85 -3.29
N PHE A 12 5.94 -10.33 -2.72
CA PHE A 12 5.98 -9.28 -1.70
C PHE A 12 6.32 -9.78 -0.29
N ILE A 13 6.35 -11.09 -0.04
CA ILE A 13 6.82 -11.67 1.23
C ILE A 13 8.26 -11.23 1.55
N SER A 14 8.51 -10.75 2.77
CA SER A 14 9.84 -10.43 3.31
C SER A 14 10.38 -11.54 4.21
N ASP A 15 9.50 -12.26 4.91
CA ASP A 15 9.85 -13.45 5.69
C ASP A 15 9.17 -14.71 5.09
N PRO A 16 9.92 -15.54 4.35
CA PRO A 16 9.39 -16.76 3.75
C PRO A 16 8.88 -17.80 4.76
N LYS A 17 9.37 -17.78 6.00
CA LYS A 17 8.96 -18.76 7.03
C LYS A 17 7.57 -18.48 7.56
N THR A 18 7.31 -17.21 7.86
CA THR A 18 6.00 -16.75 8.35
C THR A 18 5.06 -16.36 7.21
N GLN A 19 5.57 -16.26 5.98
CA GLN A 19 4.87 -15.79 4.79
C GLN A 19 4.30 -14.38 4.94
N VAL A 20 5.04 -13.51 5.64
CA VAL A 20 4.66 -12.14 5.96
C VAL A 20 5.39 -11.15 5.06
N CYS A 21 4.74 -10.02 4.74
CA CYS A 21 5.38 -8.84 4.16
C CYS A 21 5.52 -7.74 5.22
N GLU A 22 6.73 -7.48 5.68
CA GLU A 22 7.02 -6.44 6.66
C GLU A 22 7.49 -5.17 5.94
N LEU A 23 6.82 -4.05 6.22
CA LEU A 23 7.24 -2.72 5.79
C LEU A 23 7.48 -1.87 7.02
N GLU A 24 8.56 -1.10 7.05
CA GLU A 24 8.85 -0.19 8.15
C GLU A 24 8.52 1.23 7.71
N ASN A 25 7.72 1.93 8.54
CA ASN A 25 7.22 3.29 8.32
C ASN A 25 6.85 3.58 6.85
N PRO A 26 5.95 2.78 6.25
CA PRO A 26 5.68 2.90 4.83
C PRO A 26 4.92 4.17 4.54
N VAL A 27 5.24 4.74 3.39
CA VAL A 27 4.38 5.67 2.66
C VAL A 27 3.23 4.87 2.06
N ILE A 28 2.01 5.41 2.11
CA ILE A 28 0.79 4.71 1.74
C ILE A 28 0.13 5.42 0.56
N LEU A 29 0.07 4.76 -0.58
CA LEU A 29 -0.67 5.22 -1.75
C LEU A 29 -2.05 4.55 -1.78
N LEU A 30 -3.11 5.36 -1.80
CA LEU A 30 -4.50 4.92 -1.85
C LEU A 30 -5.10 5.24 -3.22
N VAL A 31 -5.46 4.23 -4.00
CA VAL A 31 -6.00 4.39 -5.36
C VAL A 31 -7.38 3.75 -5.45
N GLU A 32 -8.38 4.48 -5.93
CA GLU A 32 -9.75 3.95 -5.99
C GLU A 32 -9.93 2.88 -7.09
N LYS A 33 -9.11 2.96 -8.13
CA LYS A 33 -9.18 2.15 -9.36
C LYS A 33 -8.00 1.22 -9.50
N LYS A 34 -7.98 0.48 -10.61
CA LYS A 34 -6.90 -0.43 -10.98
C LYS A 34 -5.65 0.34 -11.42
N VAL A 35 -4.48 -0.21 -11.09
CA VAL A 35 -3.18 0.27 -11.56
C VAL A 35 -2.56 -0.80 -12.46
N SER A 36 -2.49 -0.52 -13.75
CA SER A 36 -2.01 -1.47 -14.77
C SER A 36 -0.69 -1.07 -15.42
N SER A 37 -0.35 0.23 -15.41
CA SER A 37 0.87 0.78 -16.00
C SER A 37 1.84 1.25 -14.92
N ILE A 38 3.12 0.90 -15.07
CA ILE A 38 4.17 1.38 -14.17
C ILE A 38 4.40 2.89 -14.29
N GLN A 39 4.11 3.49 -15.46
CA GLN A 39 4.33 4.92 -15.72
C GLN A 39 3.55 5.80 -14.73
N GLN A 40 2.35 5.37 -14.35
CA GLN A 40 1.52 6.02 -13.34
C GLN A 40 2.19 6.07 -11.96
N LEU A 41 3.03 5.08 -11.65
CA LEU A 41 3.69 4.93 -10.35
C LEU A 41 5.09 5.53 -10.31
N VAL A 42 5.69 5.89 -11.46
CA VAL A 42 7.08 6.39 -11.52
C VAL A 42 7.32 7.54 -10.54
N PRO A 43 6.49 8.60 -10.48
CA PRO A 43 6.75 9.72 -9.58
C PRO A 43 6.73 9.31 -8.09
N VAL A 44 5.80 8.43 -7.72
CA VAL A 44 5.69 7.90 -6.35
C VAL A 44 6.91 7.03 -6.02
N LEU A 45 7.33 6.16 -6.95
CA LEU A 45 8.49 5.29 -6.76
C LEU A 45 9.79 6.09 -6.63
N GLU A 46 9.98 7.13 -7.44
CA GLU A 46 11.13 8.04 -7.34
C GLU A 46 11.18 8.72 -5.97
N SER A 47 10.03 9.22 -5.47
CA SER A 47 9.93 9.81 -4.14
C SER A 47 10.30 8.82 -3.04
N VAL A 48 9.77 7.59 -3.11
CA VAL A 48 10.03 6.52 -2.14
C VAL A 48 11.51 6.11 -2.14
N ILE A 49 12.11 5.92 -3.32
CA ILE A 49 13.53 5.58 -3.47
C ILE A 49 14.40 6.70 -2.88
N LYS A 50 14.10 7.96 -3.23
CA LYS A 50 14.85 9.13 -2.74
C LYS A 50 14.75 9.27 -1.22
N GLY A 51 13.58 8.99 -0.66
CA GLY A 51 13.36 8.99 0.79
C GLY A 51 13.90 7.76 1.51
N GLN A 52 14.36 6.72 0.77
CA GLN A 52 14.70 5.40 1.31
C GLN A 52 13.57 4.77 2.15
N GLN A 53 12.32 5.06 1.77
CA GLN A 53 11.13 4.63 2.47
C GLN A 53 10.61 3.30 1.92
N SER A 54 9.68 2.69 2.67
CA SER A 54 8.88 1.58 2.18
C SER A 54 7.59 2.12 1.54
N LEU A 55 7.01 1.39 0.58
CA LEU A 55 5.74 1.76 -0.08
C LEU A 55 4.68 0.68 0.10
N LEU A 56 3.52 1.08 0.58
CA LEU A 56 2.29 0.29 0.53
C LEU A 56 1.34 0.88 -0.51
N ILE A 57 0.92 0.08 -1.48
CA ILE A 57 -0.11 0.44 -2.46
C ILE A 57 -1.40 -0.29 -2.09
N VAL A 58 -2.47 0.47 -1.85
CA VAL A 58 -3.83 -0.05 -1.68
C VAL A 58 -4.65 0.43 -2.88
N ALA A 59 -5.05 -0.49 -3.75
CA ALA A 59 -5.76 -0.17 -4.99
C ALA A 59 -6.93 -1.13 -5.22
N GLU A 60 -7.88 -0.83 -6.12
CA GLU A 60 -8.86 -1.85 -6.54
C GLU A 60 -8.16 -3.13 -7.01
N ASP A 61 -7.13 -2.97 -7.83
CA ASP A 61 -6.19 -4.01 -8.22
C ASP A 61 -4.87 -3.39 -8.67
N VAL A 62 -3.79 -4.17 -8.61
CA VAL A 62 -2.51 -3.84 -9.24
C VAL A 62 -2.17 -5.01 -10.15
N GLU A 63 -2.20 -4.78 -11.46
CA GLU A 63 -2.18 -5.85 -12.45
C GLU A 63 -1.17 -5.58 -13.58
N SER A 64 -1.01 -6.56 -14.47
CA SER A 64 -0.28 -6.41 -15.73
C SER A 64 1.17 -5.94 -15.55
N GLU A 65 1.59 -4.94 -16.34
CA GLU A 65 2.95 -4.40 -16.36
C GLU A 65 3.35 -3.80 -15.02
N ALA A 66 2.43 -3.07 -14.36
CA ALA A 66 2.69 -2.47 -13.06
C ALA A 66 3.11 -3.54 -12.03
N LEU A 67 2.32 -4.62 -11.90
CA LEU A 67 2.61 -5.69 -10.95
C LEU A 67 3.95 -6.38 -11.27
N ALA A 68 4.17 -6.76 -12.53
CA ALA A 68 5.40 -7.42 -12.95
C ALA A 68 6.63 -6.55 -12.64
N THR A 69 6.54 -5.26 -12.92
CA THR A 69 7.65 -4.32 -12.71
C THR A 69 7.91 -4.06 -11.23
N LEU A 70 6.88 -3.92 -10.41
CA LEU A 70 7.03 -3.80 -8.95
C LEU A 70 7.71 -5.04 -8.35
N VAL A 71 7.33 -6.24 -8.78
CA VAL A 71 7.94 -7.50 -8.34
C VAL A 71 9.42 -7.56 -8.73
N VAL A 72 9.75 -7.25 -10.00
CA VAL A 72 11.15 -7.26 -10.46
C VAL A 72 11.99 -6.23 -9.70
N ASN A 73 11.46 -5.02 -9.48
CA ASN A 73 12.18 -3.99 -8.73
C ASN A 73 12.37 -4.36 -7.26
N LYS A 74 11.38 -4.98 -6.61
CA LYS A 74 11.58 -5.51 -5.26
C LYS A 74 12.73 -6.53 -5.24
N LEU A 75 12.71 -7.51 -6.15
CA LEU A 75 13.65 -8.63 -6.13
C LEU A 75 15.07 -8.23 -6.56
N ARG A 76 15.21 -7.29 -7.50
CA ARG A 76 16.51 -6.93 -8.11
C ARG A 76 17.06 -5.60 -7.61
N ALA A 77 16.21 -4.59 -7.43
CA ALA A 77 16.61 -3.25 -7.00
C ALA A 77 16.44 -3.03 -5.49
N GLY A 78 15.85 -4.00 -4.76
CA GLY A 78 15.68 -3.92 -3.31
C GLY A 78 14.63 -2.91 -2.86
N ILE A 79 13.75 -2.45 -3.75
CA ILE A 79 12.66 -1.54 -3.37
C ILE A 79 11.72 -2.25 -2.38
N LYS A 80 11.51 -1.66 -1.20
CA LYS A 80 10.59 -2.18 -0.19
C LYS A 80 9.16 -1.78 -0.54
N VAL A 81 8.49 -2.61 -1.34
CA VAL A 81 7.11 -2.36 -1.79
C VAL A 81 6.19 -3.55 -1.58
N CYS A 82 4.92 -3.27 -1.25
CA CYS A 82 3.83 -4.23 -1.22
C CYS A 82 2.59 -3.62 -1.86
N ALA A 83 1.86 -4.40 -2.66
CA ALA A 83 0.58 -4.00 -3.22
C ALA A 83 -0.53 -4.94 -2.76
N VAL A 84 -1.66 -4.37 -2.32
CA VAL A 84 -2.83 -5.09 -1.82
C VAL A 84 -4.11 -4.56 -2.44
N LYS A 85 -5.11 -5.44 -2.52
CA LYS A 85 -6.45 -5.02 -2.97
C LYS A 85 -7.16 -4.27 -1.85
N ALA A 86 -7.78 -3.16 -2.23
CA ALA A 86 -8.66 -2.40 -1.38
C ALA A 86 -9.81 -3.30 -0.86
N PRO A 87 -10.14 -3.21 0.43
CA PRO A 87 -11.18 -4.04 1.04
C PRO A 87 -12.57 -3.66 0.54
N GLY A 88 -13.49 -4.62 0.51
CA GLY A 88 -14.86 -4.41 0.06
C GLY A 88 -15.03 -4.33 -1.45
N PHE A 89 -16.21 -3.88 -1.88
CA PHE A 89 -16.61 -3.71 -3.28
C PHE A 89 -17.57 -2.52 -3.41
N GLY A 90 -17.67 -1.93 -4.61
CA GLY A 90 -18.59 -0.81 -4.89
C GLY A 90 -18.44 0.34 -3.90
N ASP A 91 -19.58 0.88 -3.43
CA ASP A 91 -19.62 1.99 -2.48
C ASP A 91 -19.00 1.66 -1.12
N ASN A 92 -19.12 0.40 -0.67
CA ASN A 92 -18.48 -0.03 0.58
C ASN A 92 -16.95 0.08 0.49
N ARG A 93 -16.36 -0.26 -0.67
CA ARG A 93 -14.92 -0.07 -0.90
C ARG A 93 -14.54 1.40 -0.87
N LYS A 94 -15.33 2.27 -1.51
CA LYS A 94 -15.08 3.73 -1.51
C LYS A 94 -15.09 4.27 -0.08
N ALA A 95 -16.12 3.94 0.71
CA ALA A 95 -16.22 4.35 2.12
C ALA A 95 -15.02 3.84 2.93
N THR A 96 -14.69 2.56 2.77
CA THR A 96 -13.58 1.94 3.49
C THR A 96 -12.22 2.56 3.12
N MET A 97 -12.02 2.94 1.86
CA MET A 97 -10.81 3.64 1.39
C MET A 97 -10.72 5.05 1.98
N GLN A 98 -11.84 5.75 2.14
CA GLN A 98 -11.86 7.06 2.80
C GLN A 98 -11.50 6.94 4.28
N ASP A 99 -11.99 5.91 4.98
CA ASP A 99 -11.58 5.65 6.36
C ASP A 99 -10.06 5.43 6.47
N LEU A 100 -9.46 4.70 5.50
CA LEU A 100 -8.01 4.51 5.46
C LEU A 100 -7.27 5.82 5.20
N ALA A 101 -7.77 6.68 4.32
CA ALA A 101 -7.20 8.00 4.07
C ALA A 101 -7.18 8.83 5.36
N ILE A 102 -8.30 8.88 6.08
CA ILE A 102 -8.40 9.58 7.37
C ILE A 102 -7.42 9.00 8.40
N LEU A 103 -7.38 7.66 8.56
CA LEU A 103 -6.52 7.00 9.54
C LEU A 103 -5.03 7.19 9.27
N THR A 104 -4.65 7.32 8.00
CA THR A 104 -3.24 7.44 7.58
C THR A 104 -2.84 8.88 7.27
N GLY A 105 -3.77 9.84 7.35
CA GLY A 105 -3.54 11.22 6.92
C GLY A 105 -3.27 11.37 5.43
N GLY A 106 -3.63 10.37 4.61
CA GLY A 106 -3.47 10.39 3.15
C GLY A 106 -4.73 10.87 2.43
N THR A 107 -4.68 10.88 1.09
CA THR A 107 -5.81 11.18 0.21
C THR A 107 -6.07 10.00 -0.72
N VAL A 108 -7.34 9.62 -0.92
CA VAL A 108 -7.71 8.63 -1.94
C VAL A 108 -7.61 9.26 -3.32
N ILE A 109 -6.75 8.71 -4.17
CA ILE A 109 -6.62 9.12 -5.57
C ILE A 109 -7.79 8.55 -6.36
N SER A 110 -8.75 9.43 -6.67
CA SER A 110 -9.96 9.09 -7.39
C SER A 110 -9.89 9.62 -8.83
N GLN A 111 -9.76 8.68 -9.77
CA GLN A 111 -9.78 9.01 -11.20
C GLN A 111 -11.16 9.47 -11.67
N ASP A 112 -12.23 9.12 -10.95
CA ASP A 112 -13.60 9.54 -11.27
C ASP A 112 -13.80 11.06 -11.13
N ILE A 113 -12.96 11.74 -10.33
CA ILE A 113 -12.97 13.20 -10.16
C ILE A 113 -11.77 13.89 -10.84
N GLY A 114 -11.05 13.17 -11.72
CA GLY A 114 -9.97 13.73 -12.52
C GLY A 114 -8.57 13.73 -11.86
N MET A 115 -8.41 13.12 -10.68
CA MET A 115 -7.07 12.95 -10.11
C MET A 115 -6.26 11.93 -10.88
N LYS A 116 -4.94 12.14 -10.95
CA LYS A 116 -4.00 11.23 -11.60
C LYS A 116 -2.91 10.78 -10.63
N ILE A 117 -2.47 9.53 -10.78
CA ILE A 117 -1.47 8.94 -9.88
C ILE A 117 -0.09 9.59 -10.13
N GLU A 118 0.18 9.93 -11.39
CA GLU A 118 1.39 10.60 -11.83
C GLU A 118 1.51 12.06 -11.32
N GLU A 119 0.42 12.65 -10.84
CA GLU A 119 0.38 14.02 -10.27
C GLU A 119 0.34 14.00 -8.74
N VAL A 120 0.46 12.83 -8.11
CA VAL A 120 0.40 12.68 -6.65
C VAL A 120 1.58 13.38 -6.00
N THR A 121 1.25 14.19 -4.99
CA THR A 121 2.22 14.90 -4.15
C THR A 121 2.49 14.14 -2.85
N PRO A 122 3.66 14.33 -2.20
CA PRO A 122 3.97 13.70 -0.92
C PRO A 122 2.90 13.92 0.16
N GLU A 123 2.24 15.08 0.16
CA GLU A 123 1.19 15.46 1.13
C GLU A 123 -0.10 14.64 0.95
N GLN A 124 -0.32 14.07 -0.23
CA GLN A 124 -1.47 13.19 -0.51
C GLN A 124 -1.19 11.74 -0.15
N LEU A 125 0.08 11.38 0.11
CA LEU A 125 0.45 10.05 0.54
C LEU A 125 0.21 9.91 2.03
N GLY A 126 -0.44 8.82 2.42
CA GLY A 126 -0.63 8.50 3.83
C GLY A 126 0.67 8.03 4.47
N SER A 127 0.70 8.07 5.79
CA SER A 127 1.76 7.46 6.60
C SER A 127 1.15 6.77 7.80
N ALA A 128 1.86 5.78 8.35
CA ALA A 128 1.56 5.32 9.69
C ALA A 128 2.10 6.38 10.67
N ASN A 129 1.23 7.14 11.33
CA ASN A 129 1.62 8.20 12.26
C ASN A 129 2.67 7.71 13.28
N ALA A 130 3.88 8.30 13.22
CA ALA A 130 5.01 7.94 14.06
C ALA A 130 4.82 8.31 15.56
N SER A 131 3.90 9.21 15.88
CA SER A 131 3.67 9.70 17.25
C SER A 131 2.98 8.67 18.17
N GLU A 132 2.32 7.66 17.62
CA GLU A 132 1.69 6.59 18.40
C GLU A 132 2.23 5.19 18.06
N LEU A 133 2.92 5.02 16.92
CA LEU A 133 3.20 3.72 16.32
C LEU A 133 4.60 3.68 15.68
N PRO A 134 5.66 3.27 16.41
CA PRO A 134 7.02 3.29 15.88
C PRO A 134 7.29 2.24 14.78
N ARG A 135 6.37 1.28 14.57
CA ARG A 135 6.44 0.25 13.51
C ARG A 135 5.04 -0.13 13.04
N MET A 136 4.70 0.17 11.79
CA MET A 136 3.52 -0.43 11.15
C MET A 136 3.92 -1.74 10.47
N ILE A 137 3.87 -2.84 11.21
CA ILE A 137 4.08 -4.17 10.61
C ILE A 137 2.77 -4.60 9.95
N LEU A 138 2.82 -4.80 8.65
CA LEU A 138 1.66 -5.16 7.85
C LEU A 138 1.61 -6.68 7.63
N LEU A 139 1.02 -7.42 8.59
CA LEU A 139 0.97 -8.88 8.49
C LEU A 139 -0.09 -9.36 7.48
N PHE A 140 0.37 -9.78 6.31
CA PHE A 140 -0.42 -10.53 5.33
C PHE A 140 -0.13 -12.02 5.49
N LEU A 141 -1.14 -12.82 5.83
CA LEU A 141 -1.03 -14.27 5.98
C LEU A 141 -1.99 -14.95 5.01
N MET A 142 -1.44 -15.59 3.96
CA MET A 142 -2.04 -16.51 2.97
C MET A 142 -3.40 -16.16 2.35
N ASP A 143 -4.44 -15.83 3.13
CA ASP A 143 -5.80 -15.49 2.68
C ASP A 143 -6.55 -14.51 3.61
N ARG A 144 -5.90 -13.99 4.66
CA ARG A 144 -6.51 -13.04 5.61
C ARG A 144 -5.48 -11.99 6.03
N VAL A 145 -5.86 -10.72 6.04
CA VAL A 145 -5.04 -9.68 6.68
C VAL A 145 -5.25 -9.81 8.17
N ILE A 146 -4.26 -10.37 8.85
CA ILE A 146 -4.43 -10.67 10.27
C ILE A 146 -4.22 -9.42 11.12
N ARG A 147 -3.53 -8.39 10.64
CA ARG A 147 -3.53 -7.05 11.26
C ARG A 147 -2.72 -6.08 10.39
N VAL A 148 -3.31 -4.95 10.00
CA VAL A 148 -2.53 -3.70 10.07
C VAL A 148 -2.31 -3.52 11.56
N LEU A 149 -1.16 -3.98 12.06
CA LEU A 149 -0.81 -3.79 13.46
C LEU A 149 -0.39 -2.32 13.55
N LEU A 150 -1.39 -1.45 13.61
CA LEU A 150 -1.27 -0.19 14.30
C LEU A 150 -1.01 -0.61 15.75
N ALA A 151 0.26 -0.80 16.10
CA ALA A 151 0.76 -1.17 17.42
C ALA A 151 0.30 -0.20 18.52
N ARG A 152 -1.00 -0.21 18.85
CA ARG A 152 -1.43 0.25 20.16
C ARG A 152 -0.66 -0.57 21.18
N GLY A 153 0.26 0.07 21.89
CA GLY A 153 0.66 -0.39 23.19
C GLY A 153 -0.57 -0.35 24.10
N VAL A 154 -1.34 -1.43 24.14
CA VAL A 154 -2.16 -1.84 25.29
C VAL A 154 -2.25 -3.37 25.24
N ILE A 155 -1.56 -3.99 26.20
CA ILE A 155 -1.90 -5.17 27.02
C ILE A 155 -2.97 -6.10 26.44
#